data_AF-A0A3B8NPI6-F1
#
_entry.id   AF-A0A3B8NPI6-F1
#
_cell.length_a   1.000
_cell.length_b   1.000
_cell.length_c   1.000
_cell.angle_alpha   90.00
_cell.angle_beta   90.00
_cell.angle_gamma   90.00
#
_symmetry.space_group_name_H-M   'P 1'
#
loop_
_entity.id
_entity.type
_entity.pdbx_description
1 polymer ?
#
loop_
_entity_poly.entity_id
_entity_poly.type
_entity_poly.pdbx_seq_one_letter_code
_entity_poly.pdbx_strand_id
1 'polypeptide(L)' 'MASIEKAVSILQRLSEEKLEVALYLLELLALKDELEATEEVERDPELAEMIRRARSARQEGRTEEFVPWEARHGV' A
#
# COMPACT_ATOMS: atom_id res chain seq x y z
N MET A 1 23.62 11.45 -6.26
CA MET A 1 22.63 12.11 -5.37
C MET A 1 21.92 13.19 -6.16
N ALA A 2 20.84 12.85 -6.88
CA ALA A 2 20.11 13.83 -7.70
C ALA A 2 18.67 13.36 -7.95
N SER A 3 17.83 13.26 -6.91
CA SER A 3 16.42 12.89 -7.09
C SER A 3 15.45 14.00 -6.67
N ILE A 4 15.53 14.49 -5.44
CA ILE A 4 14.53 15.43 -4.90
C ILE A 4 14.77 16.87 -5.39
N GLU A 5 16.00 17.37 -5.29
CA GLU A 5 16.33 18.75 -5.70
C GLU A 5 16.01 19.01 -7.19
N LYS A 6 16.25 18.02 -8.04
CA LYS A 6 15.90 18.07 -9.46
C LYS A 6 14.39 18.05 -9.68
N ALA A 7 13.65 17.23 -8.93
CA ALA A 7 12.19 17.19 -9.00
C ALA A 7 11.58 18.52 -8.58
N VAL A 8 12.05 19.09 -7.47
CA VAL A 8 11.62 20.42 -6.98
C VAL A 8 11.89 21.49 -8.03
N SER A 9 13.07 21.50 -8.64
CA SER A 9 13.42 22.46 -9.70
C SER A 9 12.50 22.34 -10.93
N ILE A 10 12.07 21.13 -11.29
CA ILE A 10 11.15 20.92 -12.42
C ILE A 10 9.75 21.42 -12.05
N LEU A 11 9.25 21.05 -10.87
CA LEU A 11 7.92 21.46 -10.39
C LEU A 11 7.79 22.97 -10.28
N GLN A 12 8.82 23.66 -9.79
CA GLN A 12 8.85 25.12 -9.68
C GLN A 12 8.76 25.86 -11.03
N ARG A 13 8.99 25.18 -12.15
CA ARG A 13 8.94 25.76 -13.51
C ARG A 13 7.59 25.54 -14.20
N LEU A 14 6.68 24.80 -13.57
CA LEU A 14 5.34 24.52 -14.09
C LEU A 14 4.38 25.66 -13.76
N SER A 15 3.36 25.82 -14.60
CA SER A 15 2.20 26.65 -14.26
C SER A 15 1.35 25.97 -13.19
N GLU A 16 0.51 26.74 -12.50
CA GLU A 16 -0.41 26.23 -11.48
C GLU A 16 -1.30 25.09 -11.98
N GLU A 17 -1.91 25.25 -13.17
CA GLU A 17 -2.69 24.20 -13.83
C GLU A 17 -1.89 22.91 -14.08
N LYS A 18 -0.60 23.03 -14.42
CA LYS A 18 0.27 21.86 -14.64
C LYS A 18 0.71 21.22 -13.33
N LEU A 19 0.83 22.01 -12.26
CA LEU A 19 1.08 21.49 -10.91
C LEU A 19 -0.11 20.70 -10.38
N GLU A 20 -1.33 21.18 -10.64
CA GLU A 20 -2.55 20.47 -10.28
C GLU A 20 -2.65 19.11 -10.99
N VAL A 21 -2.38 19.08 -12.30
CA VAL A 21 -2.30 17.81 -13.06
C VAL A 21 -1.20 16.89 -12.53
N ALA A 22 -0.04 17.44 -12.15
CA ALA A 22 1.05 16.65 -11.58
C ALA A 22 0.66 16.04 -10.22
N LEU A 23 -0.09 16.78 -9.38
CA LEU A 23 -0.62 16.27 -8.12
C LEU A 23 -1.58 15.10 -8.35
N TYR A 24 -2.57 15.25 -9.23
CA TYR A 24 -3.49 14.16 -9.55
C TYR A 24 -2.76 12.91 -10.07
N LEU A 25 -1.72 13.08 -10.88
CA LEU A 25 -0.92 11.96 -11.38
C LEU A 25 -0.17 11.25 -10.24
N LEU A 26 0.40 12.00 -9.30
CA LEU A 26 1.11 11.43 -8.15
C LEU A 26 0.14 10.67 -7.21
N GLU A 27 -1.05 11.20 -6.98
CA GLU A 27 -2.10 10.52 -6.22
C GLU A 27 -2.53 9.21 -6.87
N LEU A 28 -2.71 9.21 -8.20
CA LEU A 28 -3.03 8.00 -8.96
C LEU A 28 -1.92 6.95 -8.88
N LEU A 29 -0.65 7.37 -8.94
CA LEU A 29 0.49 6.46 -8.80
C LEU A 29 0.55 5.85 -7.40
N ALA A 30 0.34 6.65 -6.35
CA ALA A 30 0.28 6.14 -4.97
C ALA A 30 -0.85 5.12 -4.79
N LEU A 31 -2.04 5.41 -5.33
CA LEU A 31 -3.16 4.47 -5.29
C LEU A 31 -2.85 3.17 -6.05
N LYS A 32 -2.19 3.26 -7.21
CA LYS A 32 -1.76 2.09 -7.97
C LYS A 32 -0.80 1.22 -7.15
N ASP A 33 0.19 1.82 -6.50
CA ASP A 33 1.17 1.10 -5.69
C ASP A 33 0.49 0.39 -4.49
N GLU A 34 -0.49 1.04 -3.85
CA GLU A 34 -1.31 0.42 -2.79
C GLU A 34 -2.14 -0.77 -3.31
N LEU A 35 -2.72 -0.65 -4.49
CA LEU A 35 -3.50 -1.71 -5.12
C LEU A 35 -2.61 -2.88 -5.55
N GLU A 36 -1.43 -2.61 -6.10
CA GLU A 36 -0.45 -3.64 -6.47
C GLU A 36 0.05 -4.38 -5.21
N ALA A 37 0.34 -3.67 -4.12
CA ALA A 37 0.70 -4.30 -2.85
C ALA A 37 -0.44 -5.18 -2.30
N THR A 38 -1.70 -4.76 -2.48
CA THR A 38 -2.87 -5.57 -2.12
C THR A 38 -3.00 -6.81 -3.01
N GLU A 39 -2.77 -6.65 -4.31
CA GLU A 39 -2.80 -7.76 -5.27
C GLU A 39 -1.68 -8.78 -5.01
N GLU A 40 -0.48 -8.33 -4.63
CA GLU A 40 0.62 -9.21 -4.20
C GLU A 40 0.22 -10.06 -2.99
N VAL A 41 -0.47 -9.46 -2.01
CA VAL A 41 -1.02 -10.15 -0.84
C VAL A 41 -2.11 -11.16 -1.22
N GLU A 42 -2.97 -10.83 -2.20
CA GLU A 42 -4.02 -11.74 -2.69
C GLU A 42 -3.45 -12.88 -3.55
N ARG A 43 -2.35 -12.65 -4.26
CA ARG A 43 -1.67 -13.65 -5.10
C ARG A 43 -0.84 -14.65 -4.30
N ASP A 44 -0.51 -14.36 -3.04
CA ASP A 44 0.05 -15.33 -2.10
C ASP A 44 -1.08 -16.21 -1.53
N PRO A 45 -1.18 -17.50 -1.95
CA PRO A 45 -2.28 -18.36 -1.54
C PRO A 45 -2.27 -18.66 -0.03
N GLU A 46 -1.10 -18.65 0.61
CA GLU A 46 -0.97 -18.90 2.04
C GLU A 46 -1.44 -17.68 2.84
N LEU A 47 -1.03 -16.48 2.43
CA LEU A 47 -1.43 -15.23 3.07
C LEU A 47 -2.92 -14.95 2.89
N ALA A 48 -3.46 -15.19 1.68
CA ALA A 48 -4.88 -15.08 1.39
C ALA A 48 -5.73 -16.06 2.24
N GLU A 49 -5.25 -17.29 2.46
CA GLU A 49 -5.89 -18.26 3.35
C GLU A 49 -5.86 -17.79 4.81
N MET A 50 -4.73 -17.23 5.28
CA MET A 50 -4.62 -16.67 6.63
C MET A 50 -5.58 -15.50 6.84
N ILE A 51 -5.67 -14.57 5.89
CA ILE A 51 -6.60 -13.43 5.95
C ILE A 51 -8.05 -13.94 5.98
N ARG A 52 -8.38 -14.95 5.19
CA ARG A 52 -9.72 -15.55 5.16
C ARG A 52 -10.08 -16.16 6.51
N ARG A 53 -9.19 -16.97 7.09
CA ARG A 53 -9.39 -17.57 8.43
C ARG A 53 -9.52 -16.52 9.52
N ALA A 54 -8.70 -15.48 9.50
CA ALA A 54 -8.77 -14.38 10.44
C ALA A 54 -10.11 -13.63 10.35
N ARG A 55 -10.62 -13.39 9.13
CA ARG A 55 -11.95 -12.79 8.92
C ARG A 55 -13.07 -13.67 9.45
N SER A 56 -13.05 -14.98 9.17
CA SER A 56 -14.05 -15.93 9.67
C SER A 56 -14.02 -16.03 11.20
N ALA A 57 -12.85 -16.19 11.82
CA ALA A 57 -12.70 -16.25 13.27
C ALA A 57 -13.23 -14.97 13.95
N ARG A 58 -12.96 -13.79 13.36
CA ARG A 58 -13.49 -12.51 13.85
C ARG A 58 -15.02 -12.42 13.75
N GLN A 59 -15.62 -12.89 12.65
CA GLN A 59 -17.08 -12.94 12.49
C GLN A 59 -17.75 -13.87 13.52
N GLU A 60 -17.02 -14.90 13.96
CA GLU A 60 -17.46 -15.86 14.97
C GLU A 60 -17.12 -15.44 16.41
N GLY A 61 -16.54 -14.24 16.62
CA GLY A 61 -16.17 -13.72 17.93
C GLY A 61 -14.92 -14.35 18.55
N ARG A 62 -14.15 -15.12 17.78
CA ARG A 62 -12.93 -15.82 18.20
C ARG A 62 -11.68 -15.01 17.87
N THR A 63 -11.55 -13.82 18.48
CA THR A 63 -10.45 -12.88 18.19
C THR A 63 -9.09 -13.34 18.72
N GLU A 64 -9.05 -14.35 19.60
CA GLU A 64 -7.82 -14.83 20.25
C GLU A 64 -7.02 -15.85 19.42
N GLU A 65 -7.57 -16.36 18.31
CA GLU A 65 -6.86 -17.28 17.39
C GLU A 65 -5.94 -16.56 16.38
N PHE A 66 -5.89 -15.23 16.41
CA PHE A 66 -5.01 -14.45 15.55
C PHE A 66 -3.58 -14.45 16.11
N VAL A 67 -2.66 -15.14 15.43
CA VAL A 67 -1.21 -15.01 15.69
C VAL A 67 -0.68 -13.85 14.83
N PRO A 68 -0.16 -12.77 15.44
CA PRO A 68 0.43 -11.66 14.70
C PRO A 68 1.57 -12.12 13.79
N TRP A 69 1.73 -11.45 12.65
CA TRP A 69 2.78 -11.77 11.66
C TRP A 69 4.18 -11.77 12.29
N GLU A 70 4.40 -10.80 13.18
CA GLU A 70 5.59 -10.61 14.00
C GLU A 70 5.89 -11.84 14.88
N ALA A 71 4.84 -12.44 15.45
CA ALA A 71 4.98 -13.63 16.30
C ALA A 71 5.32 -14.90 15.50
N ARG A 72 5.00 -14.95 14.20
CA ARG A 72 5.33 -16.07 13.31
C ARG A 72 6.72 -15.91 12.65
N HIS A 73 7.11 -14.68 12.33
CA HIS A 73 8.32 -14.40 11.55
C HIS A 73 9.47 -13.78 12.36
N GLY A 74 9.27 -13.49 13.64
CA GLY A 74 10.31 -13.02 14.55
C GLY A 74 10.86 -11.65 14.18
N VAL A 75 10.00 -10.77 13.67
CA VAL A 75 10.30 -9.38 13.28
C VAL A 75 9.71 -8.41 14.27
#